data_AF-A0A183U383-F1
#
_entry.id   AF-A0A183U383-F1
#
_cell.length_a   1.000
_cell.length_b   1.000
_cell.length_c   1.000
_cell.angle_alpha   90.00
_cell.angle_beta   90.00
_cell.angle_gamma   90.00
#
_symmetry.space_group_name_H-M   'P 1'
#
loop_
_entity.id
_entity.type
_entity.pdbx_description
1 polymer ?
#
loop_
_entity_poly.entity_id
_entity_poly.type
_entity_poly.pdbx_seq_one_letter_code
_entity_poly.pdbx_strand_id
1 'polypeptide(L)'
;MNACENGKIWRAIDAYDYVCVDQQRLFDISEDNKLGDSRIAENGCQPPYVPRNAFVGDEVCVTKEESKRIQTENDEQHSHMRYYAFFNGQDTIGI
;
A
#
# COMPACT_ATOMS: atom_id res chain seq x y z
N MET A 1 -9.59 -16.19 8.47
CA MET A 1 -8.46 -15.26 8.30
C MET A 1 -8.76 -14.40 7.09
N ASN A 2 -8.43 -13.11 7.14
CA ASN A 2 -8.52 -12.24 5.97
C ASN A 2 -7.61 -12.74 4.86
N ALA A 3 -8.04 -12.59 3.61
CA ALA A 3 -7.31 -12.98 2.41
C ALA A 3 -7.76 -12.09 1.25
N CYS A 4 -6.94 -11.92 0.22
CA CYS A 4 -7.40 -11.22 -0.97
C CYS A 4 -8.44 -12.03 -1.78
N GLU A 5 -9.30 -11.31 -2.47
CA GLU A 5 -10.21 -11.84 -3.49
C GLU A 5 -9.44 -12.55 -4.63
N ASN A 6 -10.16 -13.33 -5.45
CA ASN A 6 -9.51 -14.06 -6.55
C ASN A 6 -8.94 -13.05 -7.55
N GLY A 7 -7.67 -13.23 -7.92
CA GLY A 7 -6.98 -12.32 -8.85
C GLY A 7 -6.32 -11.11 -8.18
N LYS A 8 -6.48 -10.93 -6.87
CA LYS A 8 -5.79 -9.92 -6.07
C LYS A 8 -4.75 -10.56 -5.16
N ILE A 9 -3.76 -9.78 -4.75
CA ILE A 9 -2.66 -10.20 -3.89
C ILE A 9 -2.35 -9.13 -2.84
N TRP A 10 -1.69 -9.52 -1.75
CA TRP A 10 -1.18 -8.54 -0.79
C TRP A 10 -0.13 -7.66 -1.44
N ARG A 11 -0.28 -6.35 -1.26
CA ARG A 11 0.65 -5.32 -1.72
C ARG A 11 2.03 -5.47 -1.09
N ALA A 12 2.06 -5.86 0.20
CA ALA A 12 3.25 -6.30 0.92
C ALA A 12 4.42 -5.29 0.86
N ILE A 13 4.15 -4.00 1.06
CA ILE A 13 5.18 -2.98 1.26
C ILE A 13 6.02 -3.30 2.50
N ASP A 14 5.39 -3.81 3.56
CA ASP A 14 6.03 -4.42 4.71
C ASP A 14 5.34 -5.74 5.09
N ALA A 15 5.73 -6.34 6.23
CA ALA A 15 5.15 -7.59 6.71
C ALA A 15 3.70 -7.45 7.24
N TYR A 16 3.20 -6.23 7.42
CA TYR A 16 1.89 -5.91 7.98
C TYR A 16 0.97 -5.15 7.00
N ASP A 17 1.42 -4.96 5.75
CA ASP A 17 0.68 -4.28 4.69
C ASP A 17 -0.37 -5.18 4.05
N TYR A 18 -1.55 -5.21 4.67
CA TYR A 18 -2.72 -5.99 4.25
C TYR A 18 -3.63 -5.24 3.27
N VAL A 19 -3.05 -4.64 2.23
CA VAL A 19 -3.80 -4.01 1.13
C VAL A 19 -3.85 -4.95 -0.06
N CYS A 20 -5.03 -5.19 -0.64
CA CYS A 20 -5.19 -6.07 -1.79
C CYS A 20 -5.10 -5.31 -3.12
N VAL A 21 -4.14 -5.68 -3.97
CA VAL A 21 -3.82 -5.02 -5.25
C VAL A 21 -3.72 -6.03 -6.41
N ASP A 22 -3.60 -5.55 -7.65
CA ASP A 22 -3.30 -6.40 -8.80
C ASP A 22 -1.84 -6.86 -8.79
N GLN A 23 -1.57 -8.03 -9.40
CA GLN A 23 -0.23 -8.62 -9.44
C GLN A 23 0.86 -7.67 -9.99
N GLN A 24 0.51 -6.84 -10.97
CA GLN A 24 1.43 -5.89 -11.57
C GLN A 24 1.98 -4.88 -10.56
N ARG A 25 1.22 -4.59 -9.50
CA ARG A 25 1.56 -3.57 -8.50
C ARG A 25 2.83 -3.90 -7.71
N LEU A 26 3.17 -5.19 -7.56
CA LEU A 26 4.43 -5.58 -6.91
C LEU A 26 5.66 -5.11 -7.69
N PHE A 27 5.57 -5.00 -9.01
CA PHE A 27 6.68 -4.48 -9.81
C PHE A 27 6.89 -2.99 -9.56
N ASP A 28 5.81 -2.21 -9.53
CA ASP A 28 5.86 -0.78 -9.20
C ASP A 28 6.52 -0.56 -7.82
N ILE A 29 6.08 -1.31 -6.80
CA ILE A 29 6.62 -1.20 -5.43
C ILE A 29 8.08 -1.64 -5.37
N SER A 30 8.44 -2.71 -6.08
CA SER A 30 9.83 -3.13 -6.16
C SER A 30 10.70 -2.08 -6.84
N GLU A 31 10.17 -1.36 -7.84
CA GLU A 31 10.88 -0.29 -8.52
C GLU A 31 11.07 0.91 -7.61
N ASP A 32 10.03 1.31 -6.88
CA ASP A 32 10.11 2.38 -5.88
C ASP A 32 11.15 2.09 -4.80
N ASN A 33 11.17 0.87 -4.27
CA ASN A 33 12.16 0.48 -3.27
C ASN A 33 13.60 0.50 -3.84
N LYS A 34 13.79 0.15 -5.12
CA LYS A 34 15.11 0.20 -5.77
C LYS A 34 15.58 1.63 -6.03
N LEU A 35 14.66 2.51 -6.41
CA LEU A 35 14.98 3.89 -6.79
C LEU A 35 14.95 4.86 -5.60
N GLY A 36 14.29 4.50 -4.50
CA GLY A 36 14.08 5.35 -3.33
C GLY A 36 15.36 5.99 -2.82
N ASP A 37 16.41 5.18 -2.60
CA ASP A 37 17.70 5.67 -2.10
C ASP A 37 18.36 6.68 -3.04
N SER A 38 18.23 6.47 -4.37
CA SER A 38 18.77 7.39 -5.39
C SER A 38 18.03 8.74 -5.43
N ARG A 39 16.91 8.84 -4.71
CA ARG A 39 16.05 10.02 -4.63
C ARG A 39 16.18 10.76 -3.30
N ILE A 40 17.15 10.41 -2.46
CA ILE A 40 17.45 11.08 -1.19
C ILE A 40 18.49 12.21 -1.41
N ALA A 41 18.29 13.33 -0.73
CA ALA A 41 19.21 14.45 -0.56
C ALA A 41 19.50 14.68 0.94
N GLU A 42 20.37 15.64 1.27
CA GLU A 42 20.81 15.92 2.66
C GLU A 42 19.64 16.17 3.62
N ASN A 43 18.54 16.75 3.14
CA ASN A 43 17.37 17.11 3.95
C ASN A 43 16.11 16.29 3.62
N GLY A 44 16.27 15.03 3.20
CA GLY A 44 15.17 14.13 2.83
C GLY A 44 15.02 13.95 1.33
N CYS A 45 13.81 13.73 0.82
CA CYS A 45 13.61 13.48 -0.61
C CYS A 45 14.03 14.67 -1.48
N GLN A 46 14.83 14.41 -2.51
CA GLN A 46 15.24 15.43 -3.48
C GLN A 46 14.02 15.91 -4.28
N PRO A 47 13.85 17.21 -4.55
CA PRO A 47 12.76 17.68 -5.42
C PRO A 47 12.85 17.06 -6.82
N PRO A 48 11.72 16.62 -7.43
CA PRO A 48 10.33 16.82 -7.01
C PRO A 48 9.74 15.67 -6.16
N TYR A 49 10.56 14.72 -5.73
CA TYR A 49 10.13 13.53 -4.99
C TYR A 49 9.65 13.86 -3.58
N VAL A 50 8.83 12.99 -3.04
CA VAL A 50 8.26 13.07 -1.69
C VAL A 50 8.34 11.69 -1.02
N PRO A 51 8.28 11.62 0.32
CA PRO A 51 8.19 10.34 1.01
C PRO A 51 6.92 9.59 0.58
N ARG A 52 7.03 8.29 0.34
CA ARG A 52 5.92 7.42 -0.05
C ARG A 52 4.82 7.41 1.00
N ASN A 53 5.21 7.38 2.28
CA ASN A 53 4.30 7.44 3.42
C ASN A 53 3.19 6.37 3.39
N ALA A 54 3.53 5.13 3.01
CA ALA A 54 2.60 4.01 3.09
C ALA A 54 2.19 3.68 4.53
N PHE A 55 3.09 3.89 5.49
CA PHE A 55 2.86 3.79 6.92
C PHE A 55 3.80 4.76 7.67
N VAL A 56 3.63 4.89 8.98
CA VAL A 56 4.50 5.76 9.80
C VAL A 56 5.94 5.26 9.76
N GLY A 57 6.84 6.07 9.21
CA GLY A 57 8.26 5.74 9.04
C GLY A 57 8.63 5.20 7.64
N ASP A 58 7.68 5.11 6.71
CA ASP A 58 7.99 4.80 5.30
C ASP A 58 8.53 6.04 4.56
N GLU A 59 9.86 6.16 4.54
CA GLU A 59 10.56 7.31 3.96
C GLU A 59 11.06 7.08 2.53
N VAL A 60 10.65 5.99 1.87
CA VAL A 60 11.03 5.71 0.48
C VAL A 60 10.62 6.88 -0.42
N CYS A 61 11.57 7.49 -1.11
CA CYS A 61 11.29 8.65 -1.95
C CYS A 61 10.66 8.25 -3.30
N VAL A 62 9.46 8.74 -3.58
CA VAL A 62 8.65 8.44 -4.78
C VAL A 62 8.09 9.73 -5.40
N THR A 63 7.44 9.61 -6.56
CA THR A 63 6.76 10.76 -7.17
C THR A 63 5.54 11.17 -6.32
N LYS A 64 5.04 12.39 -6.52
CA LYS A 64 3.83 12.85 -5.82
C LYS A 64 2.61 12.03 -6.20
N GLU A 65 2.54 11.62 -7.46
CA GLU A 65 1.48 10.78 -8.00
C GLU A 65 1.47 9.41 -7.32
N GLU A 66 2.65 8.81 -7.13
CA GLU A 66 2.80 7.51 -6.49
C GLU A 66 2.48 7.57 -4.99
N SER A 67 2.97 8.59 -4.27
CA SER A 67 2.58 8.81 -2.88
C SER A 67 1.05 8.96 -2.75
N LYS A 68 0.39 9.69 -3.65
CA LYS A 68 -1.06 9.81 -3.66
C LYS A 68 -1.76 8.47 -3.92
N ARG A 69 -1.26 7.67 -4.87
CA ARG A 69 -1.80 6.34 -5.17
C ARG A 69 -1.74 5.43 -3.95
N ILE A 70 -0.62 5.43 -3.23
CA ILE A 70 -0.42 4.68 -1.99
C ILE A 70 -1.45 5.08 -0.93
N GLN A 71 -1.74 6.38 -0.78
CA GLN A 71 -2.76 6.84 0.16
C GLN A 71 -4.16 6.40 -0.24
N THR A 72 -4.52 6.46 -1.52
CA THR A 72 -5.81 5.92 -2.00
C THR A 72 -5.92 4.42 -1.73
N GLU A 73 -4.85 3.65 -1.98
CA GLU A 73 -4.81 2.21 -1.68
C GLU A 73 -4.96 1.93 -0.17
N ASN A 74 -4.40 2.78 0.70
CA ASN A 74 -4.56 2.68 2.15
C ASN A 74 -5.99 3.01 2.60
N ASP A 75 -6.59 4.07 2.05
CA ASP A 75 -7.98 4.47 2.34
C ASP A 75 -8.96 3.34 1.93
N GLU A 76 -8.62 2.62 0.86
CA GLU A 76 -9.38 1.50 0.33
C GLU A 76 -8.88 0.13 0.83
N GLN A 77 -8.09 0.05 1.91
CA GLN A 77 -7.43 -1.19 2.33
C GLN A 77 -8.38 -2.38 2.52
N HIS A 78 -9.64 -2.12 2.89
CA HIS A 78 -10.67 -3.13 3.14
C HIS A 78 -11.29 -3.67 1.86
N SER A 79 -11.14 -2.94 0.76
CA SER A 79 -11.59 -3.35 -0.56
C SER A 79 -10.83 -4.59 -0.99
N HIS A 80 -11.51 -5.48 -1.70
CA HIS A 80 -10.94 -6.73 -2.20
C HIS A 80 -10.43 -7.71 -1.13
N MET A 81 -10.74 -7.49 0.14
CA MET A 81 -10.49 -8.45 1.22
C MET A 81 -11.70 -9.37 1.40
N ARG A 82 -11.46 -10.68 1.35
CA ARG A 82 -12.44 -11.68 1.76
C ARG A 82 -12.62 -11.68 3.27
N TYR A 83 -13.87 -11.84 3.69
CA TYR A 83 -14.28 -11.99 5.09
C TYR A 83 -13.96 -10.79 5.98
N TYR A 84 -13.64 -9.62 5.39
CA TYR A 84 -13.33 -8.42 6.15
C TYR A 84 -14.46 -8.06 7.12
N ALA A 85 -15.70 -7.99 6.62
CA ALA A 85 -16.85 -7.64 7.45
C ALA A 85 -17.12 -8.68 8.56
N PHE A 86 -17.02 -9.98 8.25
CA PHE A 86 -17.15 -11.06 9.22
C PHE A 86 -16.13 -10.95 10.37
N PHE A 87 -14.84 -10.83 10.04
CA PHE A 87 -13.77 -10.80 11.05
C PHE A 87 -13.72 -9.48 11.83
N ASN A 88 -14.32 -8.41 11.32
CA ASN A 88 -14.39 -7.11 11.98
C ASN A 88 -15.77 -6.82 12.61
N GLY A 89 -16.67 -7.82 12.68
CA GLY A 89 -17.98 -7.67 13.33
C GLY A 89 -18.90 -6.65 12.63
N GLN A 90 -18.68 -6.39 11.34
CA GLN A 90 -19.49 -5.49 10.52
C GLN A 90 -20.59 -6.24 9.76
N ASP A 91 -20.54 -7.58 9.75
CA ASP A 91 -21.64 -8.41 9.26
C ASP A 91 -22.84 -8.31 10.21
N THR A 92 -23.99 -7.95 9.66
CA THR A 92 -25.27 -8.05 10.38
C THR A 92 -25.77 -9.49 10.28
N ILE A 93 -26.12 -10.09 11.43
CA ILE A 93 -26.86 -11.36 11.42
C ILE A 93 -28.25 -11.04 10.85
N GLY A 94 -28.50 -11.46 9.61
CA GLY A 94 -29.84 -11.43 9.04
C GLY A 94 -30.77 -12.26 9.91
N ILE A 95 -31.82 -11.62 10.44
CA ILE A 95 -32.95 -12.26 11.11
C ILE A 95 -33.94 -12.72 10.04
#